data_AF-Q0UY00-F1
#
_entry.id   AF-Q0UY00-F1
#
_cell.length_a   1.000
_cell.length_b   1.000
_cell.length_c   1.000
_cell.angle_alpha   90.00
_cell.angle_beta   90.00
_cell.angle_gamma   90.00
#
_symmetry.space_group_name_H-M   'P 1'
#
loop_
_entity.id
_entity.type
_entity.pdbx_description
1 polymer ?
#
loop_
_entity_poly.entity_id
_entity_poly.type
_entity_poly.pdbx_seq_one_letter_code
_entity_poly.pdbx_strand_id
1 'polypeptide(L)'
;MVWRYSDRRLLLDISDEAVCSDDPEVFSDVIGNLQVISAELTQYWESLPSQLRYDMYTDVSWNALDANITPILHASYLEYMHMHFQIQRMLHRHRPQALPDLLAVSLKLLATSLAWPKARTGTHKSRGRFTTVYHIFCYPAAGLLALELRRCTIEGTSLPSTVSRADVIRNLSVLTSCLEWIVLPSDANHKLCNELNKMLAMILDEVLNYQPPVPNDVDAMMGSVNAPGFFDMPMIEGLEPIPTEAEDFLNWLDHATWSNNVTLF
;
A
#
# COMPACT_ATOMS: atom_id res chain seq x y z
N MET A 1 -5.64 -22.44 11.26
CA MET A 1 -4.61 -21.46 11.64
C MET A 1 -5.00 -20.13 11.03
N VAL A 2 -5.15 -19.11 11.87
CA VAL A 2 -5.34 -17.71 11.46
C VAL A 2 -4.01 -17.22 10.91
N TRP A 3 -3.97 -16.73 9.67
CA TRP A 3 -2.78 -16.09 9.10
C TRP A 3 -2.90 -14.58 9.31
N ARG A 4 -1.98 -13.99 10.07
CA ARG A 4 -1.83 -12.54 10.17
C ARG A 4 -0.87 -12.05 9.10
N TYR A 5 -0.99 -10.79 8.70
CA TYR A 5 -0.03 -10.17 7.81
C TYR A 5 1.38 -10.15 8.44
N SER A 6 1.44 -9.93 9.75
CA SER A 6 2.64 -10.06 10.58
C SER A 6 3.26 -11.46 10.62
N ASP A 7 2.55 -12.53 10.23
CA ASP A 7 3.09 -13.89 10.24
C ASP A 7 4.06 -14.14 9.08
N ARG A 8 4.11 -13.21 8.11
CA ARG A 8 5.20 -13.17 7.13
C ARG A 8 6.44 -12.67 7.87
N ARG A 9 7.48 -13.51 7.98
CA ARG A 9 8.81 -12.99 8.33
C ARG A 9 9.14 -11.90 7.33
N LEU A 10 9.11 -10.65 7.76
CA LEU A 10 9.64 -9.54 7.00
C LEU A 10 11.11 -9.90 6.74
N LEU A 11 11.54 -9.83 5.49
CA LEU A 11 12.86 -10.27 5.05
C LEU A 11 13.99 -9.43 5.69
N LEU A 12 13.63 -8.31 6.32
CA LEU A 12 14.48 -7.47 7.13
C LEU A 12 14.32 -7.90 8.58
N ASP A 13 15.19 -8.81 9.03
CA ASP A 13 15.31 -9.19 10.44
C ASP A 13 16.09 -8.10 11.21
N ILE A 14 15.52 -6.89 11.24
CA ILE A 14 16.04 -5.79 12.04
C ILE A 14 15.23 -5.82 13.33
N SER A 15 15.90 -5.91 14.49
CA SER A 15 15.18 -5.95 15.75
C SER A 15 14.39 -4.66 15.95
N ASP A 16 13.13 -4.79 16.37
CA ASP A 16 12.28 -3.64 16.74
C ASP A 16 12.96 -2.76 17.81
N GLU A 17 13.81 -3.36 18.65
CA GLU A 17 14.64 -2.67 19.66
C GLU A 17 15.68 -1.75 19.04
N ALA A 18 16.29 -2.11 17.91
CA ALA A 18 17.29 -1.28 17.23
C ALA A 18 16.64 -0.13 16.45
N VAL A 19 15.44 -0.34 15.91
CA VAL A 19 14.65 0.69 15.21
C VAL A 19 14.07 1.71 16.19
N CYS A 20 13.72 1.28 17.40
CA CYS A 20 13.17 2.14 18.45
C CYS A 20 14.22 2.69 19.45
N SER A 21 15.52 2.48 19.19
CA SER A 21 16.58 2.94 20.09
C SER A 21 16.72 4.47 20.04
N ASP A 22 16.71 5.12 21.22
CA ASP A 22 16.98 6.55 21.38
C ASP A 22 18.50 6.89 21.27
N ASP A 23 19.36 5.88 21.13
CA ASP A 23 20.81 6.06 20.99
C ASP A 23 21.18 6.52 19.56
N PRO A 24 21.73 7.74 19.39
CA PRO A 24 22.03 8.30 18.07
C PRO A 24 23.11 7.52 17.30
N GLU A 25 24.03 6.80 17.97
CA GLU A 25 25.06 6.01 17.29
C GLU A 25 24.46 4.71 16.74
N VAL A 26 23.72 3.96 17.57
CA VAL A 26 22.99 2.76 17.13
C VAL A 26 22.02 3.10 16.00
N PHE A 27 21.35 4.24 16.09
CA PHE A 27 20.44 4.73 15.07
C PHE A 27 21.13 5.07 13.75
N SER A 28 22.28 5.75 13.79
CA SER A 28 23.07 6.05 12.59
C SER A 28 23.52 4.77 11.89
N ASP A 29 23.92 3.76 12.68
CA ASP A 29 24.32 2.46 12.16
C ASP A 29 23.15 1.71 11.52
N VAL A 30 21.97 1.70 12.14
CA VAL A 30 20.75 1.08 11.57
C VAL A 30 20.38 1.73 10.23
N ILE A 31 20.43 3.06 10.13
CA ILE A 31 20.16 3.73 8.87
C ILE A 31 21.22 3.43 7.81
N GLY A 32 22.49 3.43 8.19
CA GLY A 32 23.58 3.02 7.31
C GLY A 32 23.35 1.62 6.75
N ASN A 33 22.97 0.67 7.62
CA ASN A 33 22.66 -0.70 7.25
C ASN A 33 21.46 -0.78 6.30
N LEU A 34 20.37 -0.05 6.56
CA LEU A 34 19.20 0.00 5.66
C LEU A 34 19.56 0.49 4.26
N GLN A 35 20.42 1.50 4.16
CA GLN A 35 20.89 2.03 2.87
C GLN A 35 21.77 1.01 2.13
N VAL A 36 22.68 0.33 2.84
CA VAL A 36 23.52 -0.74 2.28
C VAL A 36 22.64 -1.87 1.75
N ILE A 37 21.69 -2.36 2.54
CA ILE A 37 20.76 -3.42 2.13
C ILE A 37 19.96 -2.99 0.90
N SER A 38 19.49 -1.74 0.84
CA SER A 38 18.76 -1.22 -0.32
C SER A 38 19.61 -1.22 -1.60
N ALA A 39 20.88 -0.86 -1.48
CA ALA A 39 21.83 -0.89 -2.60
C ALA A 39 22.12 -2.33 -3.05
N GLU A 40 22.35 -3.25 -2.10
CA GLU A 40 22.58 -4.67 -2.39
C GLU A 40 21.36 -5.33 -3.05
N LEU A 41 20.15 -5.03 -2.59
CA LEU A 41 18.90 -5.50 -3.21
C LEU A 41 18.79 -5.05 -4.67
N THR A 42 19.12 -3.77 -4.94
CA THR A 42 19.10 -3.22 -6.29
C THR A 42 20.16 -3.89 -7.17
N GLN A 43 21.39 -4.00 -6.67
CA GLN A 43 22.48 -4.64 -7.40
C GLN A 43 22.16 -6.11 -7.70
N TYR A 44 21.60 -6.84 -6.74
CA TYR A 44 21.18 -8.22 -6.93
C TYR A 44 20.12 -8.31 -8.02
N TRP A 45 19.06 -7.50 -7.96
CA TRP A 45 18.02 -7.49 -8.98
C TRP A 45 18.57 -7.18 -10.38
N GLU A 46 19.45 -6.19 -10.49
CA GLU A 46 20.07 -5.78 -11.75
C GLU A 46 21.01 -6.83 -12.33
N SER A 47 21.64 -7.65 -11.47
CA SER A 47 22.53 -8.75 -11.87
C SER A 47 21.79 -9.97 -12.45
N LEU A 48 20.48 -10.07 -12.24
CA LEU A 48 19.68 -11.17 -12.78
C LEU A 48 19.66 -11.12 -14.31
N PRO A 49 19.66 -12.29 -14.98
CA PRO A 49 19.42 -12.37 -16.42
C PRO A 49 18.13 -11.64 -16.82
N SER A 50 18.13 -10.98 -17.97
CA SER A 50 16.98 -10.17 -18.43
C SER A 50 15.67 -10.96 -18.51
N GLN A 51 15.74 -12.28 -18.72
CA GLN A 51 14.59 -13.16 -18.75
C GLN A 51 13.89 -13.30 -17.38
N LEU A 52 14.62 -13.08 -16.28
CA LEU A 52 14.09 -13.11 -14.91
C LEU A 52 13.69 -11.73 -14.38
N ARG A 53 13.97 -10.67 -15.14
CA ARG A 53 13.70 -9.28 -14.75
C ARG A 53 12.37 -8.79 -15.30
N TYR A 54 11.35 -8.74 -14.44
CA TYR A 54 10.02 -8.23 -14.78
C TYR A 54 10.07 -6.87 -15.49
N ASP A 55 10.91 -5.95 -15.00
CA ASP A 55 11.05 -4.58 -15.49
C ASP A 55 11.62 -4.46 -16.90
N MET A 56 12.20 -5.54 -17.44
CA MET A 56 12.74 -5.59 -18.81
C MET A 56 11.70 -5.99 -19.86
N TYR A 57 10.50 -6.40 -19.43
CA TYR A 57 9.42 -6.78 -20.35
C TYR A 57 8.53 -5.58 -20.69
N THR A 58 8.27 -5.41 -21.98
CA THR A 58 7.22 -4.51 -22.53
C THR A 58 5.87 -5.21 -22.56
N ASP A 59 4.77 -4.47 -22.67
CA ASP A 59 3.40 -5.02 -22.78
C ASP A 59 3.26 -6.11 -23.85
N VAL A 60 3.95 -5.96 -24.99
CA VAL A 60 3.93 -6.95 -26.07
C VAL A 60 4.63 -8.24 -25.64
N SER A 61 5.83 -8.13 -25.07
CA SER A 61 6.59 -9.30 -24.58
C SER A 61 5.94 -9.97 -23.38
N TRP A 62 5.26 -9.20 -22.53
CA TRP A 62 4.46 -9.69 -21.41
C TRP A 62 3.36 -10.63 -21.87
N ASN A 63 2.65 -10.24 -22.93
CA ASN A 63 1.54 -11.01 -23.48
C ASN A 63 1.99 -12.31 -24.18
N ALA A 64 3.24 -12.36 -24.63
CA ALA A 64 3.84 -13.55 -25.25
C ALA A 64 4.40 -14.56 -24.23
N LEU A 65 4.58 -14.16 -22.97
CA LEU A 65 5.16 -15.00 -21.92
C LEU A 65 4.19 -16.12 -21.49
N ASP A 66 4.75 -17.29 -21.13
CA ASP A 66 3.99 -18.43 -20.63
C ASP A 66 3.11 -18.06 -19.42
N ALA A 67 1.90 -18.61 -19.39
CA ALA A 67 0.90 -18.31 -18.36
C ALA A 67 1.31 -18.79 -16.95
N ASN A 68 2.23 -19.74 -16.83
CA ASN A 68 2.77 -20.21 -15.55
C ASN A 68 3.99 -19.41 -15.10
N ILE A 69 4.78 -18.86 -16.03
CA ILE A 69 5.98 -18.06 -15.73
C ILE A 69 5.58 -16.63 -15.34
N THR A 70 4.59 -16.06 -16.02
CA THR A 70 4.13 -14.68 -15.80
C THR A 70 3.83 -14.37 -14.33
N PRO A 71 3.04 -15.17 -13.59
CA PRO A 71 2.72 -14.87 -12.20
C PRO A 71 3.95 -14.95 -11.28
N ILE A 72 4.92 -15.80 -11.60
CA ILE A 72 6.15 -15.96 -10.81
C ILE A 72 7.01 -14.70 -10.95
N LEU A 73 7.30 -14.27 -12.18
CA LEU A 73 8.08 -13.05 -12.41
C LEU A 73 7.40 -11.81 -11.81
N HIS A 74 6.08 -11.75 -11.91
CA HIS A 74 5.30 -10.66 -11.32
C HIS A 74 5.40 -10.65 -9.80
N ALA A 75 5.17 -11.80 -9.15
CA ALA A 75 5.29 -11.92 -7.70
C ALA A 75 6.72 -11.58 -7.22
N SER A 76 7.76 -12.09 -7.90
CA SER A 76 9.16 -11.80 -7.55
C SER A 76 9.48 -10.31 -7.63
N TYR A 77 8.97 -9.60 -8.63
CA TYR A 77 9.19 -8.17 -8.75
C TYR A 77 8.39 -7.35 -7.74
N LEU A 78 7.16 -7.77 -7.41
CA LEU A 78 6.38 -7.16 -6.33
C LEU A 78 7.06 -7.37 -4.98
N GLU A 79 7.65 -8.53 -4.73
CA GLU A 79 8.44 -8.77 -3.52
C GLU A 79 9.67 -7.87 -3.45
N TYR A 80 10.43 -7.75 -4.55
CA TYR A 80 11.55 -6.81 -4.66
C TYR A 80 11.11 -5.37 -4.34
N MET A 81 10.04 -4.90 -4.96
CA MET A 81 9.49 -3.55 -4.71
C MET A 81 8.99 -3.37 -3.28
N HIS A 82 8.37 -4.41 -2.72
CA HIS A 82 7.89 -4.37 -1.34
C HIS A 82 9.04 -4.27 -0.33
N MET A 83 10.18 -4.90 -0.59
CA MET A 83 11.37 -4.70 0.26
C MET A 83 11.83 -3.25 0.22
N HIS A 84 11.87 -2.61 -0.94
CA HIS A 84 12.17 -1.18 -1.04
C HIS A 84 11.13 -0.32 -0.30
N PHE A 85 9.84 -0.64 -0.41
CA PHE A 85 8.79 0.02 0.35
C PHE A 85 9.03 -0.08 1.86
N GLN A 86 9.33 -1.26 2.38
CA GLN A 86 9.58 -1.46 3.82
C GLN A 86 10.81 -0.67 4.28
N ILE A 87 11.91 -0.72 3.53
CA ILE A 87 13.12 0.06 3.83
C ILE A 87 12.78 1.56 3.89
N GLN A 88 12.07 2.08 2.88
CA GLN A 88 11.72 3.50 2.84
C GLN A 88 10.74 3.90 3.95
N ARG A 89 9.82 3.02 4.33
CA ARG A 89 8.92 3.24 5.48
C ARG A 89 9.73 3.33 6.78
N MET A 90 10.66 2.39 7.00
CA MET A 90 11.55 2.41 8.17
C MET A 90 12.40 3.69 8.20
N LEU A 91 12.95 4.12 7.06
CA LEU A 91 13.67 5.39 6.97
C LEU A 91 12.76 6.59 7.27
N HIS A 92 11.53 6.59 6.75
CA HIS A 92 10.58 7.69 6.89
C HIS A 92 10.13 7.92 8.33
N ARG A 93 9.90 6.85 9.11
CA ARG A 93 9.56 6.92 10.54
C ARG A 93 10.49 7.83 11.35
N HIS A 94 11.74 7.98 10.91
CA HIS A 94 12.74 8.77 11.61
C HIS A 94 13.28 9.95 10.81
N ARG A 95 13.15 9.92 9.48
CA ARG A 95 13.58 11.00 8.57
C ARG A 95 12.44 11.37 7.64
N PRO A 96 11.72 12.48 7.91
CA PRO A 96 10.68 12.98 7.02
C PRO A 96 11.15 13.18 5.56
N GLN A 97 12.46 13.39 5.35
CA GLN A 97 13.05 13.54 4.02
C GLN A 97 12.96 12.28 3.15
N ALA A 98 12.67 11.10 3.72
CA ALA A 98 12.47 9.86 2.96
C ALA A 98 11.06 9.73 2.37
N LEU A 99 10.12 10.63 2.71
CA LEU A 99 8.75 10.61 2.19
C LEU A 99 8.67 10.59 0.65
N PRO A 100 9.44 11.42 -0.09
CA PRO A 100 9.38 11.40 -1.56
C PRO A 100 9.74 10.04 -2.16
N ASP A 101 10.74 9.36 -1.61
CA ASP A 101 11.18 8.04 -2.08
C ASP A 101 10.17 6.95 -1.70
N LEU A 102 9.62 7.03 -0.48
CA LEU A 102 8.54 6.16 -0.02
C LEU A 102 7.29 6.27 -0.90
N LEU A 103 6.87 7.48 -1.26
CA LEU A 103 5.74 7.68 -2.18
C LEU A 103 6.05 7.19 -3.60
N ALA A 104 7.28 7.40 -4.08
CA ALA A 104 7.69 6.93 -5.40
C ALA A 104 7.63 5.41 -5.52
N VAL A 105 8.21 4.68 -4.54
CA VAL A 105 8.14 3.20 -4.54
C VAL A 105 6.71 2.72 -4.33
N SER A 106 5.90 3.41 -3.52
CA SER A 106 4.48 3.06 -3.33
C SER A 106 3.68 3.19 -4.62
N LEU A 107 3.85 4.29 -5.37
CA LEU A 107 3.17 4.48 -6.64
C LEU A 107 3.59 3.42 -7.66
N LYS A 108 4.89 3.09 -7.72
CA LYS A 108 5.42 2.03 -8.58
C LYS A 108 4.86 0.66 -8.20
N LEU A 109 4.79 0.35 -6.90
CA LEU A 109 4.26 -0.91 -6.37
C LEU A 109 2.77 -1.05 -6.68
N LEU A 110 1.99 0.01 -6.47
CA LEU A 110 0.56 0.05 -6.81
C LEU A 110 0.34 -0.13 -8.32
N ALA A 111 0.99 0.68 -9.15
CA ALA A 111 0.85 0.61 -10.61
C ALA A 111 1.26 -0.76 -11.16
N THR A 112 2.35 -1.33 -10.64
CA THR A 112 2.79 -2.68 -11.00
C THR A 112 1.73 -3.71 -10.61
N SER A 113 1.21 -3.67 -9.38
CA SER A 113 0.18 -4.60 -8.90
C SER A 113 -1.09 -4.57 -9.76
N LEU A 114 -1.42 -3.40 -10.33
CA LEU A 114 -2.56 -3.20 -11.21
C LEU A 114 -2.30 -3.56 -12.68
N ALA A 115 -1.04 -3.68 -13.11
CA ALA A 115 -0.64 -3.93 -14.50
C ALA A 115 -0.95 -5.36 -15.01
N TRP A 116 -1.66 -6.17 -14.22
CA TRP A 116 -2.00 -7.53 -14.63
C TRP A 116 -3.08 -7.54 -15.74
N PRO A 117 -2.87 -8.23 -16.88
CA PRO A 117 -3.83 -8.20 -17.98
C PRO A 117 -5.19 -8.79 -17.59
N LYS A 118 -6.28 -8.00 -17.72
CA LYS A 118 -7.67 -8.45 -17.54
C LYS A 118 -8.01 -9.72 -18.36
N ALA A 119 -7.33 -9.96 -19.48
CA ALA A 119 -7.51 -11.17 -20.30
C ALA A 119 -7.02 -12.46 -19.63
N ARG A 120 -6.07 -12.37 -18.68
CA ARG A 120 -5.44 -13.53 -18.03
C ARG A 120 -6.13 -13.95 -16.73
N THR A 121 -7.23 -13.29 -16.40
CA THR A 121 -7.88 -13.45 -15.10
C THR A 121 -9.23 -14.17 -15.16
N GLY A 122 -9.63 -14.61 -16.36
CA GLY A 122 -10.89 -15.32 -16.60
C GLY A 122 -11.00 -16.70 -15.93
N THR A 123 -9.94 -17.25 -15.32
CA THR A 123 -9.99 -18.56 -14.66
C THR A 123 -10.12 -18.43 -13.14
N HIS A 124 -11.03 -19.19 -12.52
CA HIS A 124 -11.27 -19.18 -11.06
C HIS A 124 -10.00 -19.52 -10.25
N LYS A 125 -9.12 -20.38 -10.77
CA LYS A 125 -7.87 -20.79 -10.11
C LYS A 125 -6.80 -19.69 -10.10
N SER A 126 -6.77 -18.84 -11.11
CA SER A 126 -5.83 -17.73 -11.15
C SER A 126 -6.24 -16.64 -10.15
N ARG A 127 -7.56 -16.42 -9.97
CA ARG A 127 -8.13 -15.39 -9.08
C ARG A 127 -7.64 -15.48 -7.62
N GLY A 128 -7.70 -16.66 -7.00
CA GLY A 128 -7.32 -16.80 -5.57
C GLY A 128 -5.85 -16.50 -5.26
N ARG A 129 -4.93 -16.72 -6.21
CA ARG A 129 -3.51 -16.32 -6.05
C ARG A 129 -3.34 -14.81 -6.14
N PHE A 130 -4.17 -14.12 -6.94
CA PHE A 130 -4.14 -12.67 -7.06
C PHE A 130 -4.72 -11.97 -5.84
N THR A 131 -5.77 -12.53 -5.24
CA THR A 131 -6.32 -12.02 -3.99
C THR A 131 -5.21 -11.79 -2.96
N THR A 132 -4.31 -12.77 -2.73
CA THR A 132 -3.16 -12.62 -1.82
C THR A 132 -2.16 -11.52 -2.24
N VAL A 133 -1.88 -11.37 -3.54
CA VAL A 133 -0.96 -10.33 -4.06
C VAL A 133 -1.51 -8.93 -3.79
N TYR A 134 -2.81 -8.71 -4.02
CA TYR A 134 -3.47 -7.43 -3.72
C TYR A 134 -3.45 -7.12 -2.22
N HIS A 135 -3.67 -8.14 -1.39
CA HIS A 135 -3.59 -8.00 0.06
C HIS A 135 -2.21 -7.53 0.53
N ILE A 136 -1.15 -8.20 0.09
CA ILE A 136 0.18 -8.01 0.66
C ILE A 136 0.84 -6.74 0.12
N PHE A 137 0.67 -6.45 -1.17
CA PHE A 137 1.46 -5.42 -1.84
C PHE A 137 0.66 -4.18 -2.19
N CYS A 138 -0.61 -4.35 -2.56
CA CYS A 138 -1.41 -3.27 -3.12
C CYS A 138 -1.98 -2.35 -2.04
N TYR A 139 -2.60 -2.91 -0.99
CA TYR A 139 -3.26 -2.10 0.05
C TYR A 139 -2.32 -1.23 0.91
N PRO A 140 -1.13 -1.69 1.34
CA PRO A 140 -0.20 -0.81 2.06
C PRO A 140 0.21 0.41 1.21
N ALA A 141 0.58 0.18 -0.05
CA ALA A 141 0.95 1.24 -0.98
C ALA A 141 -0.23 2.18 -1.28
N ALA A 142 -1.42 1.62 -1.55
CA ALA A 142 -2.60 2.40 -1.87
C ALA A 142 -3.07 3.27 -0.70
N GLY A 143 -3.13 2.71 0.51
CA GLY A 143 -3.55 3.46 1.69
C GLY A 143 -2.59 4.59 2.02
N LEU A 144 -1.27 4.34 2.00
CA LEU A 144 -0.26 5.38 2.18
C LEU A 144 -0.42 6.52 1.17
N LEU A 145 -0.53 6.18 -0.13
CA LEU A 145 -0.72 7.17 -1.20
C LEU A 145 -2.01 7.96 -1.03
N ALA A 146 -3.12 7.29 -0.67
CA ALA A 146 -4.42 7.93 -0.49
C ALA A 146 -4.41 8.90 0.69
N LEU A 147 -3.87 8.48 1.83
CA LEU A 147 -3.83 9.30 3.04
C LEU A 147 -2.88 10.49 2.90
N GLU A 148 -1.71 10.31 2.29
CA GLU A 148 -0.81 11.44 1.97
C GLU A 148 -1.40 12.41 0.93
N LEU A 149 -2.12 11.87 -0.07
CA LEU A 149 -2.86 12.69 -1.02
C LEU A 149 -3.95 13.51 -0.33
N ARG A 150 -4.69 12.89 0.60
CA ARG A 150 -5.72 13.55 1.41
C ARG A 150 -5.11 14.65 2.27
N ARG A 151 -4.09 14.32 3.06
CA ARG A 151 -3.36 15.25 3.93
C ARG A 151 -2.88 16.48 3.15
N CYS A 152 -2.19 16.27 2.03
CA CYS A 152 -1.73 17.35 1.16
C CYS A 152 -2.89 18.21 0.61
N THR A 153 -4.02 17.59 0.27
CA THR A 153 -5.19 18.33 -0.24
C THR A 153 -5.80 19.23 0.82
N ILE A 154 -5.96 18.72 2.05
CA ILE A 154 -6.55 19.45 3.17
C ILE A 154 -5.64 20.58 3.65
N GLU A 155 -4.33 20.33 3.73
CA GLU A 155 -3.33 21.33 4.12
C GLU A 155 -3.03 22.37 3.02
N GLY A 156 -3.48 22.12 1.79
CA GLY A 156 -3.16 22.97 0.63
C GLY A 156 -1.70 22.85 0.18
N THR A 157 -1.01 21.76 0.51
CA THR A 157 0.36 21.49 0.09
C THR A 157 0.41 20.60 -1.15
N SER A 158 1.48 20.69 -1.93
CA SER A 158 1.70 19.77 -3.06
C SER A 158 2.33 18.46 -2.60
N LEU A 159 1.96 17.35 -3.24
CA LEU A 159 2.73 16.11 -3.15
C LEU A 159 4.18 16.34 -3.62
N PRO A 160 5.15 15.54 -3.13
CA PRO A 160 6.52 15.58 -3.62
C PRO A 160 6.59 15.37 -5.15
N SER A 161 7.54 16.02 -5.82
CA SER A 161 7.69 15.95 -7.28
C SER A 161 8.04 14.55 -7.82
N THR A 162 8.41 13.62 -6.95
CA THR A 162 8.66 12.22 -7.28
C THR A 162 7.38 11.47 -7.67
N VAL A 163 6.21 11.99 -7.30
CA VAL A 163 4.91 11.42 -7.63
C VAL A 163 3.96 12.46 -8.24
N SER A 164 3.24 12.05 -9.27
CA SER A 164 2.20 12.88 -9.88
C SER A 164 0.88 12.68 -9.15
N ARG A 165 0.25 13.77 -8.69
CA ARG A 165 -1.11 13.75 -8.11
C ARG A 165 -2.10 13.02 -9.03
N ALA A 166 -2.02 13.28 -10.33
CA ALA A 166 -2.90 12.67 -11.31
C ALA A 166 -2.67 11.16 -11.44
N ASP A 167 -1.42 10.70 -11.33
CA ASP A 167 -1.11 9.27 -11.39
C ASP A 167 -1.55 8.54 -10.12
N VAL A 168 -1.42 9.18 -8.95
CA VAL A 168 -1.96 8.65 -7.69
C VAL A 168 -3.47 8.48 -7.80
N ILE A 169 -4.20 9.55 -8.16
CA ILE A 169 -5.67 9.50 -8.31
C ILE A 169 -6.07 8.40 -9.30
N ARG A 170 -5.43 8.36 -10.49
CA ARG A 170 -5.76 7.38 -11.53
C ARG A 170 -5.57 5.94 -11.05
N ASN A 171 -4.43 5.62 -10.43
CA ASN A 171 -4.16 4.26 -9.97
C ASN A 171 -5.08 3.85 -8.82
N LEU A 172 -5.36 4.78 -7.88
CA LEU A 172 -6.34 4.53 -6.82
C LEU A 172 -7.74 4.27 -7.40
N SER A 173 -8.19 5.07 -8.38
CA SER A 173 -9.49 4.84 -9.05
C SER A 173 -9.54 3.50 -9.80
N VAL A 174 -8.43 3.07 -10.41
CA VAL A 174 -8.35 1.76 -11.05
C VAL A 174 -8.48 0.66 -10.00
N LEU A 175 -7.76 0.76 -8.88
CA LEU A 175 -7.86 -0.20 -7.79
C LEU A 175 -9.30 -0.31 -7.28
N THR A 176 -9.95 0.80 -6.95
CA THR A 176 -11.33 0.78 -6.41
C THR A 176 -12.31 0.14 -7.38
N SER A 177 -12.13 0.36 -8.69
CA SER A 177 -12.96 -0.24 -9.74
C SER A 177 -12.73 -1.75 -9.97
N CYS A 178 -11.56 -2.28 -9.61
CA CYS A 178 -11.18 -3.66 -9.91
C CYS A 178 -11.53 -4.64 -8.79
N LEU A 179 -11.91 -4.14 -7.60
CA LEU A 179 -12.08 -4.98 -6.41
C LEU A 179 -13.33 -5.87 -6.42
N GLU A 180 -14.44 -5.43 -7.03
CA GLU A 180 -15.62 -6.29 -7.24
C GLU A 180 -15.28 -7.56 -8.05
N TRP A 181 -14.26 -7.47 -8.88
CA TRP A 181 -13.82 -8.55 -9.75
C TRP A 181 -12.74 -9.43 -9.10
N ILE A 182 -11.91 -8.86 -8.21
CA ILE A 182 -10.77 -9.55 -7.56
C ILE A 182 -11.20 -10.31 -6.31
N VAL A 183 -12.05 -9.71 -5.48
CA VAL A 183 -12.37 -10.23 -4.14
C VAL A 183 -13.79 -10.79 -4.12
N LEU A 184 -13.89 -12.11 -4.07
CA LEU A 184 -15.18 -12.79 -4.05
C LEU A 184 -15.82 -12.72 -2.65
N PRO A 185 -17.16 -12.74 -2.53
CA PRO A 185 -17.84 -12.83 -1.24
C PRO A 185 -17.45 -14.06 -0.41
N SER A 186 -16.96 -15.11 -1.06
CA SER A 186 -16.45 -16.33 -0.43
C SER A 186 -15.02 -16.22 0.10
N ASP A 187 -14.31 -15.14 -0.20
CA ASP A 187 -12.91 -14.97 0.24
C ASP A 187 -12.88 -14.62 1.73
N ALA A 188 -11.95 -15.23 2.47
CA ALA A 188 -11.79 -15.06 3.92
C ALA A 188 -11.64 -13.58 4.35
N ASN A 189 -11.08 -12.77 3.45
CA ASN A 189 -10.73 -11.37 3.66
C ASN A 189 -11.68 -10.41 2.94
N HIS A 190 -12.81 -10.92 2.41
CA HIS A 190 -13.76 -10.12 1.64
C HIS A 190 -14.22 -8.87 2.39
N LYS A 191 -14.51 -9.00 3.69
CA LYS A 191 -14.94 -7.88 4.54
C LYS A 191 -13.86 -6.80 4.63
N LEU A 192 -12.64 -7.16 4.99
CA LEU A 192 -11.53 -6.21 5.16
C LEU A 192 -11.18 -5.52 3.83
N CYS A 193 -11.17 -6.27 2.73
CA CYS A 193 -11.01 -5.70 1.39
C CYS A 193 -12.09 -4.66 1.06
N ASN A 194 -13.35 -4.96 1.39
CA ASN A 194 -14.45 -4.06 1.14
C ASN A 194 -14.31 -2.77 1.95
N GLU A 195 -13.89 -2.87 3.22
CA GLU A 195 -13.64 -1.69 4.06
C GLU A 195 -12.49 -0.84 3.55
N LEU A 196 -11.37 -1.45 3.20
CA LEU A 196 -10.25 -0.75 2.57
C LEU A 196 -10.69 -0.08 1.25
N ASN A 197 -11.52 -0.75 0.45
CA ASN A 197 -12.02 -0.17 -0.79
C ASN A 197 -12.91 1.06 -0.54
N LYS A 198 -13.86 0.95 0.39
CA LYS A 198 -14.72 2.07 0.77
C LYS A 198 -13.88 3.23 1.27
N MET A 199 -12.91 2.97 2.15
CA MET A 199 -11.95 3.99 2.63
C MET A 199 -11.26 4.70 1.46
N LEU A 200 -10.68 3.95 0.52
CA LEU A 200 -10.02 4.54 -0.65
C LEU A 200 -10.99 5.34 -1.54
N ALA A 201 -12.20 4.85 -1.76
CA ALA A 201 -13.22 5.52 -2.57
C ALA A 201 -13.65 6.85 -1.92
N MET A 202 -13.87 6.87 -0.61
CA MET A 202 -14.24 8.09 0.11
C MET A 202 -13.12 9.11 0.14
N ILE A 203 -11.86 8.67 0.32
CA ILE A 203 -10.71 9.58 0.21
C ILE A 203 -10.66 10.20 -1.17
N LEU A 204 -10.87 9.40 -2.23
CA LEU A 204 -10.92 9.93 -3.59
C LEU A 204 -12.04 10.96 -3.74
N ASP A 205 -13.24 10.66 -3.25
CA ASP A 205 -14.38 11.59 -3.30
C ASP A 205 -14.09 12.89 -2.54
N GLU A 206 -13.52 12.81 -1.34
CA GLU A 206 -13.13 13.98 -0.55
C GLU A 206 -12.07 14.82 -1.27
N VAL A 207 -11.03 14.18 -1.79
CA VAL A 207 -9.92 14.84 -2.49
C VAL A 207 -10.38 15.51 -3.78
N LEU A 208 -11.29 14.88 -4.53
CA LEU A 208 -11.81 15.39 -5.80
C LEU A 208 -12.82 16.51 -5.62
N ASN A 209 -13.63 16.47 -4.55
CA ASN A 209 -14.66 17.46 -4.27
C ASN A 209 -14.21 18.55 -3.27
N TYR A 210 -12.96 18.50 -2.80
CA TYR A 210 -12.43 19.45 -1.82
C TYR A 210 -12.52 20.90 -2.31
N GLN A 211 -13.07 21.76 -1.46
CA GLN A 211 -13.09 23.21 -1.63
C GLN A 211 -12.42 23.85 -0.41
N PRO A 212 -11.38 24.69 -0.60
CA PRO A 212 -10.70 25.33 0.53
C PRO A 212 -11.67 26.27 1.27
N PRO A 213 -11.57 26.38 2.61
CA PRO A 213 -12.43 27.25 3.39
C PRO A 213 -12.36 28.69 2.90
N VAL A 214 -13.52 29.33 2.68
CA VAL A 214 -13.57 30.76 2.35
C VAL A 214 -13.32 31.54 3.65
N PRO A 215 -12.44 32.56 3.67
CA PRO A 215 -12.02 33.24 4.90
C PRO A 215 -13.11 33.90 5.76
N ASN A 216 -14.37 33.93 5.32
CA ASN A 216 -15.45 34.70 5.94
C ASN A 216 -16.39 33.89 6.86
N ASP A 217 -16.22 32.57 6.98
CA ASP A 217 -17.14 31.69 7.75
C ASP A 217 -16.51 31.11 9.03
N VAL A 218 -15.54 31.80 9.64
CA VAL A 218 -14.91 31.37 10.91
C VAL A 218 -15.89 31.30 12.09
N ASP A 219 -17.02 32.02 12.03
CA ASP A 219 -18.06 32.01 13.08
C ASP A 219 -19.07 30.86 12.94
N ALA A 220 -19.21 30.22 11.77
CA ALA A 220 -20.17 29.13 11.55
C ALA A 220 -19.59 27.74 11.89
N MET A 221 -18.26 27.60 11.91
CA MET A 221 -17.56 26.32 12.06
C MET A 221 -17.50 25.81 13.51
N MET A 222 -17.62 26.70 14.51
CA MET A 222 -17.51 26.35 15.93
C MET A 222 -18.69 25.49 16.45
N GLY A 223 -19.78 25.36 15.67
CA GLY A 223 -20.98 24.59 16.05
C GLY A 223 -21.02 23.13 15.57
N SER A 224 -20.07 22.67 14.75
CA SER A 224 -20.10 21.35 14.10
C SER A 224 -18.94 20.41 14.49
N VAL A 225 -18.17 20.75 15.53
CA VAL A 225 -16.96 20.00 15.93
C VAL A 225 -17.27 18.74 16.77
N ASN A 226 -18.53 18.53 17.15
CA ASN A 226 -18.92 17.47 18.10
C ASN A 226 -19.64 16.27 17.47
N ALA A 227 -19.75 16.20 16.14
CA ALA A 227 -20.16 14.97 15.46
C ALA A 227 -18.89 14.15 15.14
N PRO A 228 -18.81 12.86 15.51
CA PRO A 228 -17.71 12.02 15.04
C PRO A 228 -17.68 12.07 13.51
N GLY A 229 -16.52 12.39 12.95
CA GLY A 229 -16.29 12.33 11.51
C GLY A 229 -16.55 10.92 11.01
N PHE A 230 -16.84 10.75 9.72
CA PHE A 230 -17.12 9.42 9.17
C PHE A 230 -15.99 8.41 9.46
N PHE A 231 -14.73 8.87 9.43
CA PHE A 231 -13.55 8.06 9.76
C PHE A 231 -13.39 7.76 11.26
N ASP A 232 -14.11 8.45 12.15
CA ASP A 232 -14.12 8.21 13.60
C ASP A 232 -15.09 7.10 13.99
N MET A 233 -15.87 6.58 13.03
CA MET A 233 -16.82 5.49 13.25
C MET A 233 -16.30 4.17 12.68
N PRO A 234 -16.47 3.04 13.41
CA PRO A 234 -16.14 1.73 12.87
C PRO A 234 -17.07 1.44 11.68
N MET A 235 -16.49 1.23 10.50
CA MET A 235 -17.25 1.07 9.25
C MET A 235 -18.09 -0.22 9.21
N ILE A 236 -17.81 -1.18 10.10
CA ILE A 236 -18.60 -2.39 10.38
C ILE A 236 -18.58 -2.69 11.89
N GLU A 237 -19.67 -3.24 12.42
CA GLU A 237 -19.79 -3.75 13.79
C GLU A 237 -18.68 -4.78 14.11
N GLY A 238 -17.79 -4.44 15.05
CA GLY A 238 -16.71 -5.32 15.54
C GLY A 238 -15.32 -5.12 14.91
N LEU A 239 -15.13 -4.14 14.01
CA LEU A 239 -13.80 -3.70 13.55
C LEU A 239 -13.44 -2.35 14.18
N GLU A 240 -12.17 -2.16 14.53
CA GLU A 240 -11.66 -0.85 14.92
C GLU A 240 -11.70 0.13 13.73
N PRO A 241 -11.90 1.44 13.96
CA PRO A 241 -11.83 2.44 12.90
C PRO A 241 -10.49 2.39 12.16
N ILE A 242 -10.52 2.57 10.84
CA ILE A 242 -9.30 2.64 10.02
C ILE A 242 -8.62 3.99 10.30
N PRO A 243 -7.34 4.02 10.69
CA PRO A 243 -6.64 5.27 10.95
C PRO A 243 -6.55 6.16 9.71
N THR A 244 -6.59 7.48 9.94
CA THR A 244 -6.52 8.50 8.88
C THR A 244 -5.13 9.12 8.71
N GLU A 245 -4.20 8.79 9.61
CA GLU A 245 -2.78 9.09 9.45
C GLU A 245 -2.08 7.92 8.77
N ALA A 246 -1.15 8.22 7.87
CA ALA A 246 -0.62 7.22 6.96
C ALA A 246 0.23 6.15 7.66
N GLU A 247 1.09 6.54 8.62
CA GLU A 247 1.89 5.57 9.36
C GLU A 247 1.04 4.73 10.32
N ASP A 248 0.05 5.35 10.98
CA ASP A 248 -0.89 4.63 11.85
C ASP A 248 -1.72 3.62 11.06
N PHE A 249 -2.16 3.99 9.85
CA PHE A 249 -2.83 3.08 8.94
C PHE A 249 -1.95 1.86 8.62
N LEU A 250 -0.67 2.08 8.30
CA LEU A 250 0.23 0.98 7.98
C LEU A 250 0.47 0.08 9.19
N ASN A 251 0.64 0.65 10.39
CA ASN A 251 0.78 -0.12 11.63
C ASN A 251 -0.49 -0.94 11.93
N TRP A 252 -1.66 -0.33 11.78
CA TRP A 252 -2.94 -1.01 11.91
C TRP A 252 -3.07 -2.16 10.92
N LEU A 253 -2.67 -1.95 9.66
CA LEU A 253 -2.72 -2.95 8.60
C LEU A 253 -1.80 -4.14 8.87
N ASP A 254 -0.62 -3.90 9.45
CA ASP A 254 0.34 -4.94 9.83
C ASP A 254 -0.24 -5.90 10.89
N HIS A 255 -1.06 -5.36 11.79
CA HIS A 255 -1.73 -6.10 12.87
C HIS A 255 -3.14 -6.59 12.53
N ALA A 256 -3.70 -6.13 11.40
CA ALA A 256 -5.02 -6.56 10.95
C ALA A 256 -5.05 -8.09 10.79
N THR A 257 -6.08 -8.72 11.36
CA THR A 257 -6.25 -10.17 11.27
C THR A 257 -6.87 -10.53 9.93
N TRP A 258 -6.03 -11.05 9.03
CA TRP A 258 -6.43 -11.53 7.71
C TRP A 258 -6.99 -12.95 7.76
N SER A 259 -8.03 -13.16 8.57
CA SER A 259 -8.92 -14.32 8.45
C SER A 259 -10.15 -14.19 9.35
N ASN A 260 -11.33 -14.20 8.76
CA ASN A 260 -12.53 -14.74 9.39
C ASN A 260 -12.95 -16.00 8.64
N ASN A 261 -12.18 -17.08 8.75
CA ASN A 261 -12.68 -18.40 8.37
C ASN A 261 -12.75 -19.31 9.59
N VAL A 262 -14.00 -19.63 9.92
CA VAL A 262 -14.42 -20.88 10.55
C VAL A 262 -13.51 -22.01 10.06
N THR A 263 -12.97 -22.73 11.02
CA THR A 263 -12.24 -23.98 10.84
C THR A 263 -12.85 -24.85 9.75
N LEU A 264 -12.08 -25.12 8.69
CA LEU A 264 -12.23 -26.35 7.92
C LEU A 264 -11.19 -27.35 8.43
N PHE A 265 -11.47 -27.88 9.61
CA PHE A 265 -11.26 -29.28 9.94
C PHE A 265 -12.57 -29.79 10.53
#